data_AF-A0A5B7U226-F1
#
_entry.id   AF-A0A5B7U226-F1
#
_cell.length_a   1.000
_cell.length_b   1.000
_cell.length_c   1.000
_cell.angle_alpha   90.00
_cell.angle_beta   90.00
_cell.angle_gamma   90.00
#
_symmetry.space_group_name_H-M   'P 1'
#
loop_
_entity.id
_entity.type
_entity.pdbx_description
1 polymer ?
#
loop_
_entity_poly.entity_id
_entity_poly.type
_entity_poly.pdbx_seq_one_letter_code
_entity_poly.pdbx_strand_id
1 'polypeptide(L)'
;MKPFTMKYLLLTIFFFTMIKTNAQDQFSVLLFTQHDDWHYNTIPVAIHAFEEMAEEHQFTFNWTQRPNDLIEKLPEHDVVIFMNANADSLKTKHMVALKAFMKRGGGFVGIHGTADGENNNSWFDGLVGAKFVNHPKLQAAIVKVENNDFPATWHLPKKWLRSDEWYNFENMNLDKLNILLTVDEASYDFTAGYDDIPLKGMGEKHPISWYQEYEGGRSFYTALGHKPETYKDKNFLNHIFGAIYWTLNK
;
A
#
# COMPACT_ATOMS: atom_id res chain seq x y z
N MET A 1 -63.07 5.04 -61.49
CA MET A 1 -61.62 5.17 -61.20
C MET A 1 -61.45 5.26 -59.69
N LYS A 2 -60.61 4.39 -59.10
CA LYS A 2 -60.56 4.05 -57.66
C LYS A 2 -59.84 5.12 -56.80
N PRO A 3 -60.13 5.22 -55.49
CA PRO A 3 -59.49 6.20 -54.60
C PRO A 3 -58.12 5.72 -54.12
N PHE A 4 -57.23 6.68 -53.89
CA PHE A 4 -55.85 6.47 -53.43
C PHE A 4 -55.84 6.43 -51.89
N THR A 5 -55.53 5.27 -51.30
CA THR A 5 -55.35 5.11 -49.84
C THR A 5 -53.93 5.47 -49.44
N MET A 6 -53.78 6.52 -48.63
CA MET A 6 -52.52 6.92 -48.01
C MET A 6 -52.31 6.10 -46.72
N LYS A 7 -51.38 5.13 -46.75
CA LYS A 7 -50.96 4.39 -45.55
C LYS A 7 -49.94 5.22 -44.77
N TYR A 8 -50.26 5.53 -43.51
CA TYR A 8 -49.33 6.10 -42.54
C TYR A 8 -48.24 5.07 -42.20
N LEU A 9 -46.97 5.45 -42.36
CA LEU A 9 -45.83 4.71 -41.82
C LEU A 9 -45.40 5.42 -40.53
N LEU A 10 -45.81 4.88 -39.38
CA LEU A 10 -45.34 5.30 -38.07
C LEU A 10 -43.93 4.76 -37.84
N LEU A 11 -42.92 5.62 -37.98
CA LEU A 11 -41.53 5.30 -37.63
C LEU A 11 -41.38 5.42 -36.11
N THR A 12 -41.41 4.30 -35.40
CA THR A 12 -41.12 4.25 -33.96
C THR A 12 -39.61 4.26 -33.77
N ILE A 13 -39.07 5.42 -33.39
CA ILE A 13 -37.66 5.56 -32.99
C ILE A 13 -37.54 5.01 -31.56
N PHE A 14 -36.99 3.81 -31.40
CA PHE A 14 -36.58 3.29 -30.11
C PHE A 14 -35.28 4.01 -29.69
N PHE A 15 -35.39 4.96 -28.76
CA PHE A 15 -34.24 5.48 -28.04
C PHE A 15 -33.77 4.40 -27.08
N PHE A 16 -32.74 3.64 -27.45
CA PHE A 16 -31.97 2.85 -26.50
C PHE A 16 -31.16 3.83 -25.65
N THR A 17 -31.70 4.22 -24.50
CA THR A 17 -30.87 4.76 -23.43
C THR A 17 -29.96 3.62 -22.98
N MET A 18 -28.68 3.70 -23.35
CA MET A 18 -27.64 2.95 -22.65
C MET A 18 -27.66 3.43 -21.20
N ILE A 19 -28.37 2.71 -20.34
CA ILE A 19 -28.11 2.76 -18.92
C ILE A 19 -26.71 2.18 -18.80
N LYS A 20 -25.70 3.04 -18.67
CA LYS A 20 -24.42 2.61 -18.11
C LYS A 20 -24.76 2.08 -16.72
N THR A 21 -24.87 0.76 -16.60
CA THR A 21 -24.74 0.10 -15.32
C THR A 21 -23.36 0.49 -14.84
N ASN A 22 -23.27 1.48 -13.94
CA ASN A 22 -22.05 1.64 -13.16
C ASN A 22 -21.87 0.30 -12.47
N ALA A 23 -20.82 -0.45 -12.85
CA ALA A 23 -20.38 -1.56 -12.03
C ALA A 23 -20.18 -0.97 -10.63
N GLN A 24 -20.84 -1.54 -9.64
CA GLN A 24 -20.67 -1.09 -8.27
C GLN A 24 -19.26 -1.52 -7.86
N ASP A 25 -18.38 -0.54 -7.63
CA ASP A 25 -17.03 -0.79 -7.14
C ASP A 25 -17.07 -1.72 -5.92
N GLN A 26 -16.15 -2.70 -5.88
CA GLN A 26 -16.22 -3.79 -4.91
C GLN A 26 -15.87 -3.36 -3.49
N PHE A 27 -15.00 -2.35 -3.38
CA PHE A 27 -14.49 -1.77 -2.15
C PHE A 27 -13.86 -0.40 -2.48
N SER A 28 -13.34 0.26 -1.45
CA SER A 28 -12.79 1.62 -1.54
C SER A 28 -11.44 1.75 -0.83
N VAL A 29 -10.49 2.40 -1.51
CA VAL A 29 -9.10 2.57 -1.06
C VAL A 29 -8.73 4.04 -1.03
N LEU A 30 -8.25 4.50 0.13
CA LEU A 30 -7.67 5.83 0.30
C LEU A 30 -6.15 5.74 0.36
N LEU A 31 -5.46 6.28 -0.63
CA LEU A 31 -4.02 6.52 -0.55
C LEU A 31 -3.73 7.86 0.13
N PHE A 32 -2.98 7.79 1.23
CA PHE A 32 -2.43 8.94 1.92
C PHE A 32 -0.91 8.98 1.73
N THR A 33 -0.41 10.07 1.15
CA THR A 33 1.02 10.28 0.91
C THR A 33 1.47 11.57 1.58
N GLN A 34 2.72 11.65 1.99
CA GLN A 34 3.32 12.87 2.47
C GLN A 34 4.42 13.31 1.49
N HIS A 35 4.49 14.61 1.22
CA HIS A 35 5.60 15.16 0.46
C HIS A 35 6.83 15.26 1.37
N ASP A 36 7.96 14.75 0.90
CA ASP A 36 9.28 14.91 1.49
C ASP A 36 10.33 15.11 0.38
N ASP A 37 11.57 15.41 0.76
CA ASP A 37 12.65 15.71 -0.19
C ASP A 37 13.21 14.47 -0.91
N TRP A 38 12.82 13.26 -0.48
CA TRP A 38 13.41 11.99 -0.91
C TRP A 38 12.52 11.23 -1.90
N HIS A 39 11.20 11.38 -1.77
CA HIS A 39 10.20 10.56 -2.45
C HIS A 39 9.19 11.38 -3.28
N TYR A 40 9.32 12.70 -3.35
CA TYR A 40 8.36 13.55 -4.09
C TYR A 40 8.18 13.12 -5.55
N ASN A 41 9.22 12.58 -6.19
CA ASN A 41 9.19 12.09 -7.57
C ASN A 41 8.51 10.71 -7.71
N THR A 42 8.44 9.94 -6.62
CA THR A 42 7.77 8.63 -6.55
C THR A 42 6.25 8.79 -6.49
N ILE A 43 5.77 9.80 -5.78
CA ILE A 43 4.33 10.06 -5.55
C ILE A 43 3.49 10.07 -6.86
N PRO A 44 3.81 10.88 -7.88
CA PRO A 44 2.99 10.92 -9.10
C PRO A 44 2.99 9.59 -9.88
N VAL A 45 4.10 8.84 -9.85
CA VAL A 45 4.18 7.52 -10.52
C VAL A 45 3.34 6.49 -9.76
N ALA A 46 3.40 6.52 -8.42
CA ALA A 46 2.59 5.65 -7.59
C ALA A 46 1.09 5.91 -7.76
N ILE A 47 0.66 7.17 -7.75
CA ILE A 47 -0.75 7.55 -7.96
C ILE A 47 -1.27 6.95 -9.27
N HIS A 48 -0.53 7.13 -10.36
CA HIS A 48 -0.92 6.59 -11.66
C HIS A 48 -1.02 5.06 -11.63
N ALA A 49 -0.07 4.37 -11.00
CA ALA A 49 -0.10 2.92 -10.86
C ALA A 49 -1.29 2.42 -10.01
N PHE A 50 -1.69 3.17 -8.98
CA PHE A 50 -2.86 2.85 -8.17
C PHE A 50 -4.18 3.16 -8.91
N GLU A 51 -4.23 4.19 -9.75
CA GLU A 51 -5.37 4.45 -10.65
C GLU A 51 -5.56 3.28 -11.63
N GLU A 52 -4.49 2.83 -12.29
CA GLU A 52 -4.53 1.67 -13.19
C GLU A 52 -4.94 0.38 -12.44
N MET A 53 -4.39 0.16 -11.24
CA MET A 53 -4.77 -0.97 -10.37
C MET A 53 -6.26 -0.94 -10.00
N ALA A 54 -6.80 0.25 -9.72
CA ALA A 54 -8.20 0.45 -9.39
C ALA A 54 -9.13 0.15 -10.57
N GLU A 55 -8.76 0.60 -11.76
CA GLU A 55 -9.47 0.27 -13.00
C GLU A 55 -9.42 -1.24 -13.30
N GLU A 56 -8.25 -1.87 -13.17
CA GLU A 56 -8.07 -3.29 -13.41
C GLU A 56 -8.90 -4.17 -12.46
N HIS A 57 -8.96 -3.79 -11.18
CA HIS A 57 -9.57 -4.60 -10.13
C HIS A 57 -10.93 -4.10 -9.63
N GLN A 58 -11.49 -3.05 -10.26
CA GLN A 58 -12.84 -2.53 -10.02
C GLN A 58 -13.09 -2.09 -8.57
N PHE A 59 -12.26 -1.17 -8.08
CA PHE A 59 -12.45 -0.54 -6.78
C PHE A 59 -12.36 0.99 -6.84
N THR A 60 -13.01 1.67 -5.90
CA THR A 60 -12.92 3.13 -5.77
C THR A 60 -11.55 3.51 -5.26
N PHE A 61 -10.81 4.32 -6.02
CA PHE A 61 -9.54 4.88 -5.58
C PHE A 61 -9.65 6.37 -5.30
N ASN A 62 -9.22 6.78 -4.11
CA ASN A 62 -9.04 8.18 -3.77
C ASN A 62 -7.62 8.40 -3.24
N TRP A 63 -7.10 9.60 -3.47
CA TRP A 63 -5.81 10.01 -2.96
C TRP A 63 -5.90 11.35 -2.21
N THR A 64 -5.03 11.55 -1.23
CA THR A 64 -4.83 12.83 -0.56
C THR A 64 -3.42 12.97 0.04
N GLN A 65 -2.96 14.21 0.17
CA GLN A 65 -1.79 14.57 0.98
C GLN A 65 -2.14 15.42 2.20
N ARG A 66 -3.43 15.63 2.45
CA ARG A 66 -3.91 16.50 3.53
C ARG A 66 -4.34 15.64 4.71
N PRO A 67 -3.66 15.73 5.88
CA PRO A 67 -4.04 14.95 7.05
C PRO A 67 -5.48 15.19 7.54
N ASN A 68 -6.06 16.37 7.28
CA ASN A 68 -7.46 16.65 7.62
C ASN A 68 -8.45 15.77 6.83
N ASP A 69 -8.12 15.43 5.57
CA ASP A 69 -8.98 14.58 4.75
C ASP A 69 -9.12 13.18 5.35
N LEU A 70 -8.17 12.70 6.17
CA LEU A 70 -8.29 11.41 6.87
C LEU A 70 -9.51 11.37 7.81
N ILE A 71 -9.86 12.50 8.44
CA ILE A 71 -11.00 12.55 9.37
C ILE A 71 -12.31 12.31 8.61
N GLU A 72 -12.44 12.92 7.44
CA GLU A 72 -13.66 12.91 6.63
C GLU A 72 -13.78 11.67 5.76
N LYS A 73 -12.66 11.24 5.15
CA LYS A 73 -12.64 10.16 4.16
C LYS A 73 -12.53 8.77 4.75
N LEU A 74 -11.80 8.56 5.85
CA LEU A 74 -11.65 7.21 6.41
C LEU A 74 -13.00 6.50 6.65
N PRO A 75 -14.06 7.14 7.16
CA PRO A 75 -15.39 6.52 7.31
C PRO A 75 -15.99 5.93 6.02
N GLU A 76 -15.62 6.45 4.86
CA GLU A 76 -16.12 6.06 3.54
C GLU A 76 -15.23 5.02 2.85
N HIS A 77 -14.09 4.68 3.46
CA HIS A 77 -13.09 3.80 2.86
C HIS A 77 -12.93 2.49 3.63
N ASP A 78 -12.65 1.41 2.91
CA ASP A 78 -12.40 0.08 3.48
C ASP A 78 -10.92 -0.12 3.84
N VAL A 79 -10.03 0.43 3.01
CA VAL A 79 -8.57 0.36 3.19
C VAL A 79 -7.97 1.75 3.13
N VAL A 80 -7.00 2.03 4.00
CA VAL A 80 -6.10 3.17 3.89
C VAL A 80 -4.68 2.70 3.64
N ILE A 81 -4.05 3.26 2.62
CA ILE A 81 -2.64 3.06 2.31
C ILE A 81 -1.88 4.28 2.77
N PHE A 82 -0.89 4.09 3.64
CA PHE A 82 0.11 5.10 3.94
C PHE A 82 1.33 4.78 3.07
N MET A 83 1.73 5.73 2.23
CA MET A 83 2.91 5.59 1.37
C MET A 83 3.84 6.77 1.60
N ASN A 84 5.02 6.49 2.16
CA ASN A 84 5.97 7.52 2.59
C ASN A 84 5.30 8.58 3.49
N ALA A 85 4.32 8.15 4.27
CA ALA A 85 3.59 8.95 5.23
C ALA A 85 3.63 8.24 6.57
N ASN A 86 3.93 8.97 7.63
CA ASN A 86 4.17 8.43 8.96
C ASN A 86 3.43 9.26 10.03
N ALA A 87 3.64 8.92 11.31
CA ALA A 87 2.99 9.57 12.43
C ALA A 87 3.32 11.06 12.60
N ASP A 88 4.43 11.57 12.07
CA ASP A 88 4.85 12.98 12.27
C ASP A 88 3.92 13.96 11.55
N SER A 89 3.31 13.54 10.44
CA SER A 89 2.28 14.31 9.75
C SER A 89 0.94 14.35 10.49
N LEU A 90 0.77 13.55 11.55
CA LEU A 90 -0.49 13.35 12.24
C LEU A 90 -0.53 14.11 13.57
N LYS A 91 -1.54 14.97 13.72
CA LYS A 91 -1.93 15.53 15.01
C LYS A 91 -2.88 14.57 15.73
N THR A 92 -3.11 14.79 17.03
CA THR A 92 -4.00 13.99 17.88
C THR A 92 -5.34 13.66 17.22
N LYS A 93 -5.98 14.64 16.56
CA LYS A 93 -7.27 14.44 15.88
C LYS A 93 -7.20 13.47 14.68
N HIS A 94 -6.12 13.49 13.91
CA HIS A 94 -5.92 12.56 12.79
C HIS A 94 -5.66 11.15 13.33
N MET A 95 -4.85 11.05 14.39
CA MET A 95 -4.58 9.79 15.06
C MET A 95 -5.87 9.17 15.60
N VAL A 96 -6.74 9.95 16.26
CA VAL A 96 -8.06 9.49 16.74
C VAL A 96 -8.91 8.91 15.60
N ALA A 97 -8.95 9.57 14.43
CA ALA A 97 -9.67 9.06 13.26
C ALA A 97 -9.08 7.73 12.76
N LEU A 98 -7.75 7.61 12.68
CA LEU A 98 -7.07 6.37 12.29
C LEU A 98 -7.31 5.24 13.31
N LYS A 99 -7.27 5.51 14.62
CA LYS A 99 -7.61 4.49 15.64
C LYS A 99 -9.05 4.03 15.50
N ALA A 100 -9.99 4.95 15.24
CA ALA A 100 -11.39 4.60 15.03
C ALA A 100 -11.59 3.79 13.74
N PHE A 101 -10.79 4.04 12.70
CA PHE A 101 -10.73 3.24 11.48
C PHE A 101 -10.26 1.81 11.76
N MET A 102 -9.16 1.64 12.50
CA MET A 102 -8.70 0.31 12.88
C MET A 102 -9.71 -0.43 13.77
N LYS A 103 -10.32 0.24 14.75
CA LYS A 103 -11.28 -0.37 15.69
C LYS A 103 -12.57 -0.88 15.06
N ARG A 104 -13.02 -0.30 13.94
CA ARG A 104 -14.14 -0.85 13.16
C ARG A 104 -13.71 -1.93 12.15
N GLY A 105 -12.43 -2.28 12.17
CA GLY A 105 -11.82 -3.28 11.32
C GLY A 105 -11.53 -2.81 9.92
N GLY A 106 -11.06 -1.56 9.75
CA GLY A 106 -10.50 -1.10 8.48
C GLY A 106 -9.15 -1.76 8.17
N GLY A 107 -8.80 -1.81 6.90
CA GLY A 107 -7.52 -2.32 6.41
C GLY A 107 -6.44 -1.23 6.35
N PHE A 108 -5.25 -1.52 6.87
CA PHE A 108 -4.10 -0.62 6.80
C PHE A 108 -2.96 -1.26 6.00
N VAL A 109 -2.41 -0.50 5.06
CA VAL A 109 -1.23 -0.89 4.28
C VAL A 109 -0.19 0.22 4.43
N GLY A 110 0.95 -0.08 5.05
CA GLY A 110 2.10 0.82 5.12
C GLY A 110 3.15 0.48 4.07
N ILE A 111 3.67 1.49 3.39
CA ILE A 111 4.66 1.33 2.32
C ILE A 111 5.88 2.22 2.63
N HIS A 112 7.05 1.59 2.66
CA HIS A 112 8.36 2.21 2.75
C HIS A 112 8.49 3.16 3.96
N GLY A 113 8.55 4.48 3.73
CA GLY A 113 8.75 5.51 4.76
C GLY A 113 7.65 5.60 5.82
N THR A 114 6.60 4.77 5.74
CA THR A 114 5.58 4.68 6.80
C THR A 114 6.12 4.25 8.16
N ALA A 115 7.21 3.47 8.22
CA ALA A 115 7.87 3.13 9.48
C ALA A 115 8.85 4.22 9.97
N ASP A 116 9.18 5.18 9.11
CA ASP A 116 10.25 6.18 9.31
C ASP A 116 9.69 7.50 9.83
N GLY A 117 9.11 7.47 11.02
CA GLY A 117 8.82 8.70 11.75
C GLY A 117 10.03 9.14 12.58
N GLU A 118 10.32 10.43 12.62
CA GLU A 118 11.33 11.01 13.52
C GLU A 118 10.92 10.84 14.99
N ASN A 119 9.64 11.01 15.30
CA ASN A 119 9.15 10.93 16.67
C ASN A 119 8.62 9.53 17.01
N ASN A 120 8.88 9.10 18.24
CA ASN A 120 8.30 7.85 18.75
C ASN A 120 6.79 8.00 18.94
N ASN A 121 6.03 7.07 18.36
CA ASN A 121 4.59 6.98 18.53
C ASN A 121 4.21 5.53 18.70
N SER A 122 4.26 5.03 19.93
CA SER A 122 4.11 3.60 20.23
C SER A 122 2.84 2.97 19.65
N TRP A 123 1.75 3.74 19.50
CA TRP A 123 0.54 3.21 18.89
C TRP A 123 0.68 3.05 17.37
N PHE A 124 1.26 4.02 16.68
CA PHE A 124 1.46 3.96 15.23
C PHE A 124 2.59 3.00 14.85
N ASP A 125 3.69 3.03 15.60
CA ASP A 125 4.79 2.07 15.44
C ASP A 125 4.28 0.64 15.70
N GLY A 126 3.35 0.47 16.65
CA GLY A 126 2.65 -0.80 16.88
C GLY A 126 1.72 -1.22 15.73
N LEU A 127 1.01 -0.27 15.11
CA LEU A 127 0.19 -0.51 13.92
C LEU A 127 1.05 -0.99 12.75
N VAL A 128 2.17 -0.31 12.50
CA VAL A 128 3.16 -0.71 11.47
C VAL A 128 3.82 -2.05 11.85
N GLY A 129 4.07 -2.28 13.15
CA GLY A 129 4.73 -3.46 13.69
C GLY A 129 6.24 -3.32 13.88
N ALA A 130 6.80 -2.18 13.47
CA ALA A 130 8.22 -1.88 13.58
C ALA A 130 8.45 -0.36 13.58
N LYS A 131 9.64 0.06 14.02
CA LYS A 131 10.15 1.42 13.92
C LYS A 131 11.44 1.41 13.11
N PHE A 132 11.54 2.25 12.09
CA PHE A 132 12.77 2.41 11.32
C PHE A 132 13.91 2.94 12.21
N VAL A 133 15.14 2.49 11.93
CA VAL A 133 16.36 2.95 12.61
C VAL A 133 17.34 3.61 11.63
N ASN A 134 17.70 2.89 10.57
CA ASN A 134 18.60 3.35 9.52
C ASN A 134 18.56 2.36 8.34
N HIS A 135 19.31 2.63 7.27
CA HIS A 135 19.56 1.68 6.19
C HIS A 135 20.94 1.95 5.58
N PRO A 136 21.58 0.95 4.97
CA PRO A 136 22.77 1.20 4.17
C PRO A 136 22.40 1.90 2.87
N LYS A 137 23.40 2.32 2.09
CA LYS A 137 23.22 2.87 0.74
C LYS A 137 22.29 1.97 -0.07
N LEU A 138 21.55 2.56 -1.00
CA LEU A 138 20.66 1.81 -1.90
C LEU A 138 21.45 0.79 -2.74
N GLN A 139 21.02 -0.48 -2.75
CA GLN A 139 21.73 -1.59 -3.42
C GLN A 139 20.77 -2.66 -3.91
N ALA A 140 21.24 -3.48 -4.85
CA ALA A 140 20.56 -4.74 -5.17
C ALA A 140 20.81 -5.78 -4.06
N ALA A 141 19.77 -6.55 -3.73
CA ALA A 141 19.85 -7.71 -2.83
C ALA A 141 18.83 -8.77 -3.24
N ILE A 142 18.97 -9.97 -2.67
CA ILE A 142 18.02 -11.06 -2.82
C ILE A 142 16.96 -10.94 -1.73
N VAL A 143 15.72 -10.68 -2.14
CA VAL A 143 14.54 -10.85 -1.29
C VAL A 143 14.13 -12.32 -1.29
N LYS A 144 13.92 -12.91 -0.12
CA LYS A 144 13.43 -14.28 0.09
C LYS A 144 11.95 -14.23 0.46
N VAL A 145 11.16 -15.09 -0.17
CA VAL A 145 9.75 -15.30 0.18
C VAL A 145 9.67 -16.34 1.29
N GLU A 146 9.27 -15.92 2.49
CA GLU A 146 9.13 -16.78 3.68
C GLU A 146 7.81 -17.56 3.67
N ASN A 147 6.76 -16.95 3.15
CA ASN A 147 5.45 -17.56 3.00
C ASN A 147 4.94 -17.28 1.58
N ASN A 148 4.84 -18.32 0.75
CA ASN A 148 4.33 -18.25 -0.62
C ASN A 148 2.85 -18.66 -0.72
N ASP A 149 2.15 -18.82 0.40
CA ASP A 149 0.73 -19.17 0.50
C ASP A 149 -0.11 -17.96 0.95
N PHE A 150 0.41 -16.74 0.83
CA PHE A 150 -0.28 -15.49 1.15
C PHE A 150 -0.57 -14.66 -0.12
N PRO A 151 -1.72 -13.95 -0.24
CA PRO A 151 -2.10 -13.22 -1.46
C PRO A 151 -1.05 -12.24 -1.99
N ALA A 152 -0.35 -11.53 -1.09
CA ALA A 152 0.71 -10.60 -1.47
C ALA A 152 1.99 -11.28 -2.01
N THR A 153 2.12 -12.61 -1.90
CA THR A 153 3.36 -13.32 -2.24
C THR A 153 3.16 -14.53 -3.16
N TRP A 154 1.91 -14.93 -3.47
CA TRP A 154 1.60 -16.08 -4.34
C TRP A 154 2.31 -16.05 -5.70
N HIS A 155 2.43 -14.87 -6.30
CA HIS A 155 3.04 -14.67 -7.62
C HIS A 155 4.56 -14.46 -7.57
N LEU A 156 5.13 -14.24 -6.38
CA LEU A 156 6.54 -13.89 -6.26
C LEU A 156 7.45 -15.13 -6.42
N PRO A 157 8.59 -15.00 -7.11
CA PRO A 157 9.58 -16.07 -7.11
C PRO A 157 10.19 -16.22 -5.71
N LYS A 158 10.55 -17.45 -5.33
CA LYS A 158 11.15 -17.75 -4.01
C LYS A 158 12.35 -16.87 -3.66
N LYS A 159 13.14 -16.50 -4.67
CA LYS A 159 14.22 -15.52 -4.58
C LYS A 159 13.96 -14.44 -5.61
N TRP A 160 13.92 -13.19 -5.16
CA TRP A 160 13.59 -12.04 -5.98
C TRP A 160 14.72 -11.02 -5.89
N LEU A 161 15.49 -10.87 -6.97
CA LEU A 161 16.55 -9.87 -7.05
C LEU A 161 15.94 -8.48 -7.26
N ARG A 162 16.21 -7.55 -6.34
CA ARG A 162 15.63 -6.21 -6.36
C ARG A 162 16.61 -5.19 -5.80
N SER A 163 16.49 -3.93 -6.22
CA SER A 163 17.17 -2.80 -5.58
C SER A 163 16.20 -1.95 -4.76
N ASP A 164 16.52 -1.69 -3.51
CA ASP A 164 15.78 -0.82 -2.61
C ASP A 164 16.68 -0.34 -1.46
N GLU A 165 16.11 0.39 -0.51
CA GLU A 165 16.76 0.69 0.77
C GLU A 165 16.42 -0.38 1.81
N TRP A 166 17.44 -1.06 2.32
CA TRP A 166 17.26 -2.19 3.23
C TRP A 166 17.16 -1.70 4.68
N TYR A 167 15.95 -1.29 5.07
CA TYR A 167 15.66 -0.71 6.38
C TYR A 167 15.96 -1.66 7.53
N ASN A 168 16.77 -1.22 8.48
CA ASN A 168 16.90 -1.83 9.79
C ASN A 168 15.82 -1.28 10.73
N PHE A 169 15.32 -2.15 11.60
CA PHE A 169 14.17 -1.85 12.44
C PHE A 169 14.44 -2.15 13.91
N GLU A 170 13.75 -1.42 14.77
CA GLU A 170 13.59 -1.72 16.19
C GLU A 170 12.11 -1.93 16.53
N ASN A 171 11.83 -2.27 17.80
CA ASN A 171 10.48 -2.46 18.34
C ASN A 171 9.64 -3.53 17.61
N MET A 172 10.30 -4.47 16.94
CA MET A 172 9.64 -5.61 16.31
C MET A 172 9.34 -6.71 17.33
N ASN A 173 8.07 -7.13 17.40
CA ASN A 173 7.68 -8.34 18.12
C ASN A 173 7.44 -9.49 17.13
N LEU A 174 8.50 -10.23 16.81
CA LEU A 174 8.46 -11.29 15.79
C LEU A 174 7.49 -12.43 16.12
N ASP A 175 7.09 -12.61 17.38
CA ASP A 175 6.09 -13.63 17.76
C ASP A 175 4.66 -13.20 17.39
N LYS A 176 4.43 -11.91 17.15
CA LYS A 176 3.13 -11.34 16.76
C LYS A 176 3.03 -11.01 15.26
N LEU A 177 4.17 -10.86 14.59
CA LEU A 177 4.23 -10.54 13.18
C LEU A 177 4.31 -11.79 12.32
N ASN A 178 3.51 -11.82 11.27
CA ASN A 178 3.59 -12.88 10.26
C ASN A 178 4.50 -12.39 9.13
N ILE A 179 5.74 -12.86 9.12
CA ILE A 179 6.74 -12.41 8.15
C ILE A 179 6.46 -13.04 6.77
N LEU A 180 6.47 -12.19 5.74
CA LEU A 180 6.23 -12.58 4.35
C LEU A 180 7.51 -12.56 3.53
N LEU A 181 8.31 -11.51 3.70
CA LEU A 181 9.55 -11.28 2.96
C LEU A 181 10.69 -10.96 3.91
N THR A 182 11.86 -11.54 3.63
CA THR A 182 13.14 -11.14 4.23
C THR A 182 14.13 -10.72 3.15
N VAL A 183 15.14 -9.93 3.50
CA VAL A 183 16.29 -9.66 2.62
C VAL A 183 17.50 -10.48 3.07
N ASP A 184 18.26 -11.00 2.11
CA ASP A 184 19.45 -11.81 2.36
C ASP A 184 20.68 -10.90 2.57
N GLU A 185 21.09 -10.68 3.83
CA GLU A 185 22.27 -9.89 4.17
C GLU A 185 23.59 -10.40 3.56
N ALA A 186 23.65 -11.66 3.12
CA ALA A 186 24.80 -12.19 2.38
C ALA A 186 24.86 -11.73 0.91
N SER A 187 23.83 -11.05 0.41
CA SER A 187 23.71 -10.65 -0.99
C SER A 187 23.99 -9.16 -1.27
N TYR A 188 24.28 -8.38 -0.22
CA TYR A 188 24.57 -6.95 -0.30
C TYR A 188 25.50 -6.53 0.84
N ASP A 189 26.03 -5.30 0.80
CA ASP A 189 26.87 -4.77 1.87
C ASP A 189 26.01 -4.02 2.89
N PHE A 190 25.55 -4.73 3.92
CA PHE A 190 24.75 -4.13 4.99
C PHE A 190 25.54 -3.12 5.85
N THR A 191 26.86 -3.09 5.76
CA THR A 191 27.70 -2.18 6.54
C THR A 191 27.90 -0.82 5.85
N ALA A 192 27.59 -0.72 4.56
CA ALA A 192 27.80 0.47 3.74
C ALA A 192 26.81 1.61 4.05
N GLY A 193 26.99 2.28 5.19
CA GLY A 193 26.31 3.52 5.54
C GLY A 193 26.65 4.70 4.60
N TYR A 194 25.93 5.80 4.76
CA TYR A 194 26.23 7.06 4.06
C TYR A 194 27.39 7.84 4.70
N ASP A 195 27.60 7.61 5.99
CA ASP A 195 28.73 8.08 6.78
C ASP A 195 29.84 7.02 6.87
N ASP A 196 31.00 7.40 7.42
CA ASP A 196 32.15 6.51 7.61
C ASP A 196 31.97 5.53 8.80
N ILE A 197 30.75 5.42 9.35
CA ILE A 197 30.43 4.53 10.48
C ILE A 197 29.71 3.29 9.93
N PRO A 198 30.31 2.09 10.04
CA PRO A 198 29.68 0.86 9.58
C PRO A 198 28.35 0.59 10.30
N LEU A 199 27.31 0.31 9.52
CA LEU A 199 26.01 -0.09 10.06
C LEU A 199 26.01 -1.55 10.53
N LYS A 200 25.07 -1.86 11.42
CA LYS A 200 24.73 -3.23 11.80
C LYS A 200 23.48 -3.64 11.03
N GLY A 201 23.49 -4.82 10.43
CA GLY A 201 22.28 -5.45 9.90
C GLY A 201 21.34 -5.94 11.01
N MET A 202 20.23 -6.54 10.60
CA MET A 202 19.26 -7.24 11.43
C MET A 202 19.68 -8.69 11.75
N GLY A 203 20.68 -9.23 11.05
CA GLY A 203 21.27 -10.55 11.30
C GLY A 203 20.66 -11.66 10.44
N GLU A 204 20.54 -12.88 10.99
CA GLU A 204 20.11 -14.06 10.20
C GLU A 204 18.71 -13.92 9.59
N LYS A 205 17.84 -13.13 10.23
CA LYS A 205 16.52 -12.77 9.72
C LYS A 205 16.42 -11.26 9.64
N HIS A 206 16.30 -10.74 8.42
CA HIS A 206 16.03 -9.34 8.14
C HIS A 206 14.66 -9.19 7.48
N PRO A 207 13.56 -9.06 8.27
CA PRO A 207 12.22 -8.90 7.72
C PRO A 207 12.06 -7.57 7.00
N ILE A 208 11.39 -7.59 5.85
CA ILE A 208 11.06 -6.39 5.07
C ILE A 208 9.59 -6.32 4.67
N SER A 209 8.79 -7.36 4.92
CA SER A 209 7.34 -7.29 4.80
C SER A 209 6.66 -8.29 5.73
N TRP A 210 5.56 -7.88 6.33
CA TRP A 210 4.80 -8.67 7.28
C TRP A 210 3.34 -8.19 7.39
N TYR A 211 2.54 -8.98 8.09
CA TYR A 211 1.17 -8.61 8.46
C TYR A 211 0.82 -9.00 9.90
N GLN A 212 -0.19 -8.35 10.44
CA GLN A 212 -0.76 -8.61 11.76
C GLN A 212 -2.23 -8.16 11.84
N GLU A 213 -2.96 -8.68 12.82
CA GLU A 213 -4.18 -8.04 13.28
C GLU A 213 -3.83 -7.01 14.35
N TYR A 214 -4.43 -5.82 14.26
CA TYR A 214 -4.13 -4.72 15.18
C TYR A 214 -5.39 -3.92 15.53
N GLU A 215 -5.72 -3.91 16.82
CA GLU A 215 -6.90 -3.24 17.38
C GLU A 215 -8.21 -3.48 16.59
N GLY A 216 -8.45 -4.71 16.14
CA GLY A 216 -9.68 -5.11 15.42
C GLY A 216 -9.63 -4.96 13.90
N GLY A 217 -8.59 -4.33 13.35
CA GLY A 217 -8.33 -4.28 11.92
C GLY A 217 -7.14 -5.13 11.50
N ARG A 218 -6.84 -5.08 10.21
CA ARG A 218 -5.72 -5.82 9.61
C ARG A 218 -4.68 -4.84 9.11
N SER A 219 -3.43 -5.07 9.50
CA SER A 219 -2.29 -4.24 9.15
C SER A 219 -1.29 -5.05 8.34
N PHE A 220 -0.88 -4.50 7.22
CA PHE A 220 0.20 -4.99 6.39
C PHE A 220 1.27 -3.91 6.25
N TYR A 221 2.53 -4.31 6.22
CA TYR A 221 3.65 -3.41 5.94
C TYR A 221 4.63 -4.03 4.95
N THR A 222 5.20 -3.19 4.08
CA THR A 222 6.39 -3.51 3.29
C THR A 222 7.37 -2.35 3.31
N ALA A 223 8.65 -2.65 3.54
CA ALA A 223 9.75 -1.69 3.50
C ALA A 223 10.16 -1.33 2.07
N LEU A 224 9.70 -2.10 1.08
CA LEU A 224 9.92 -1.81 -0.34
C LEU A 224 9.12 -0.57 -0.76
N GLY A 225 9.62 0.17 -1.75
CA GLY A 225 8.84 1.29 -2.31
C GLY A 225 9.56 2.62 -2.48
N HIS A 226 10.89 2.67 -2.32
CA HIS A 226 11.65 3.93 -2.42
C HIS A 226 11.51 4.62 -3.78
N LYS A 227 11.85 3.87 -4.85
CA LYS A 227 12.05 4.43 -6.20
C LYS A 227 10.75 4.53 -7.02
N PRO A 228 10.65 5.50 -7.95
CA PRO A 228 9.54 5.53 -8.91
C PRO A 228 9.44 4.26 -9.76
N GLU A 229 10.57 3.63 -10.12
CA GLU A 229 10.59 2.39 -10.91
C GLU A 229 9.89 1.23 -10.20
N THR A 230 9.84 1.25 -8.86
CA THR A 230 9.16 0.24 -8.06
C THR A 230 7.68 0.14 -8.43
N TYR A 231 7.03 1.27 -8.70
CA TYR A 231 5.60 1.34 -9.03
C TYR A 231 5.30 1.02 -10.50
N LYS A 232 6.31 0.64 -11.29
CA LYS A 232 6.14 0.10 -12.66
C LYS A 232 6.34 -1.41 -12.71
N ASP A 233 6.83 -2.00 -11.61
CA ASP A 233 7.12 -3.41 -11.51
C ASP A 233 5.87 -4.19 -11.09
N LYS A 234 5.45 -5.12 -11.96
CA LYS A 234 4.22 -5.90 -11.74
C LYS A 234 4.28 -6.76 -10.48
N ASN A 235 5.45 -7.27 -10.12
CA ASN A 235 5.61 -8.08 -8.92
C ASN A 235 5.36 -7.26 -7.66
N PHE A 236 5.85 -6.02 -7.60
CA PHE A 236 5.55 -5.10 -6.52
C PHE A 236 4.09 -4.67 -6.51
N LEU A 237 3.50 -4.30 -7.66
CA LEU A 237 2.09 -3.89 -7.70
C LEU A 237 1.15 -5.03 -7.27
N ASN A 238 1.40 -6.26 -7.73
CA ASN A 238 0.63 -7.44 -7.29
C ASN A 238 0.86 -7.76 -5.80
N HIS A 239 2.05 -7.46 -5.26
CA HIS A 239 2.31 -7.59 -3.82
C HIS A 239 1.45 -6.61 -3.01
N ILE A 240 1.36 -5.35 -3.46
CA ILE A 240 0.49 -4.35 -2.82
C ILE A 240 -1.00 -4.70 -3.01
N PHE A 241 -1.42 -5.14 -4.19
CA PHE A 241 -2.81 -5.55 -4.40
C PHE A 241 -3.19 -6.76 -3.53
N GLY A 242 -2.32 -7.76 -3.41
CA GLY A 242 -2.54 -8.89 -2.51
C GLY A 242 -2.63 -8.46 -1.04
N ALA A 243 -1.88 -7.43 -0.63
CA ALA A 243 -2.01 -6.83 0.70
C ALA A 243 -3.37 -6.16 0.90
N ILE A 244 -3.81 -5.33 -0.06
CA ILE A 244 -5.14 -4.70 -0.06
C ILE A 244 -6.21 -5.78 0.06
N TYR A 245 -6.17 -6.80 -0.80
CA TYR A 245 -7.10 -7.93 -0.79
C TYR A 245 -7.15 -8.66 0.57
N TRP A 246 -6.00 -8.94 1.18
CA TRP A 246 -5.99 -9.60 2.49
C TRP A 246 -6.53 -8.71 3.61
N THR A 247 -6.23 -7.40 3.59
CA THR A 247 -6.72 -6.47 4.63
C THR A 247 -8.23 -6.25 4.59
N LEU A 248 -8.86 -6.42 3.42
CA LEU A 248 -10.32 -6.36 3.23
C LEU A 248 -11.07 -7.58 3.80
N ASN A 249 -10.53 -8.77 3.58
CA ASN A 249 -11.30 -10.02 3.67
C ASN A 249 -11.41 -10.60 5.08
N LYS A 250 -12.32 -10.07 5.89
CA LYS A 250 -12.62 -10.59 7.25
C LYS A 250 -13.02 -12.06 7.23
#